data_AF-A0A0F9H420-F1
#
_entry.id   AF-A0A0F9H420-F1
#
_cell.length_a   1.000
_cell.length_b   1.000
_cell.length_c   1.000
_cell.angle_alpha   90.00
_cell.angle_beta   90.00
_cell.angle_gamma   90.00
#
_symmetry.space_group_name_H-M   'P 1'
#
loop_
_entity.id
_entity.type
_entity.pdbx_description
1 polymer ?
#
loop_
_entity_poly.entity_id
_entity_poly.type
_entity_poly.pdbx_seq_one_letter_code
_entity_poly.pdbx_strand_id
1 'polypeptide(L)'
;HSNIDNFSQDIIIAHLETLMNYADRFYHRQFLTHKKVNHKILDRFEKLLMDYFKSDAINQTGLPTPHYIAESLNVSVSYLSRLLKTLTGQSTQQHIHDKLIEKAKERLSTTELSVSEIAYELGFEHPQSFGKLFKAKTNQSPLEFRQSFN
;
A
#
# COMPACT_ATOMS: atom_id res chain seq x y z
N HIS A 1 18.81 36.64 -47.39
CA HIS A 1 18.76 35.20 -47.12
C HIS A 1 19.83 34.87 -46.10
N SER A 2 19.47 34.86 -44.81
CA SER A 2 20.42 34.54 -43.74
C SER A 2 20.65 33.03 -43.76
N ASN A 3 21.84 32.62 -44.21
CA ASN A 3 22.31 31.25 -44.09
C ASN A 3 22.32 30.92 -42.59
N ILE A 4 21.37 30.11 -42.14
CA ILE A 4 21.55 29.38 -40.88
C ILE A 4 22.69 28.41 -41.20
N ASP A 5 23.89 28.84 -40.86
CA ASP A 5 25.10 28.06 -41.00
C ASP A 5 24.97 26.79 -40.13
N ASN A 6 25.40 25.64 -40.64
CA ASN A 6 25.30 24.34 -39.98
C ASN A 6 25.86 24.38 -38.54
N PHE A 7 26.89 25.20 -38.31
CA PHE A 7 27.45 25.42 -36.96
C PHE A 7 26.43 26.03 -35.98
N SER A 8 25.56 26.92 -36.44
CA SER A 8 24.51 27.53 -35.61
C SER A 8 23.44 26.50 -35.23
N GLN A 9 23.12 25.56 -36.13
CA GLN A 9 22.21 24.46 -35.84
C GLN A 9 22.80 23.52 -34.78
N ASP A 10 24.07 23.13 -34.92
CA ASP A 10 24.76 22.27 -33.95
C ASP A 10 24.85 22.92 -32.56
N ILE A 11 25.13 24.23 -32.51
CA ILE A 11 25.15 24.99 -31.25
C ILE A 11 23.76 25.04 -30.60
N ILE A 12 22.70 25.26 -31.37
CA ILE A 12 21.32 25.27 -30.85
C ILE A 12 20.95 23.89 -30.30
N ILE A 13 21.29 22.80 -31.01
CA ILE A 13 21.07 21.43 -30.54
C ILE A 13 21.79 21.18 -29.22
N ALA A 14 23.08 21.54 -29.12
CA ALA A 14 23.84 21.39 -27.87
C ALA A 14 23.25 22.20 -26.70
N HIS A 15 22.71 23.40 -26.97
CA HIS A 15 22.01 24.19 -25.94
C HIS A 15 20.69 23.56 -25.51
N LEU A 16 19.92 23.01 -26.45
CA LEU A 16 18.68 22.29 -26.15
C LEU A 16 18.95 21.01 -25.36
N GLU A 17 19.97 20.24 -25.72
CA GLU A 17 20.42 19.07 -24.97
C GLU A 17 20.82 19.45 -23.55
N THR A 18 21.59 20.53 -23.41
CA THR A 18 22.00 21.05 -22.09
C THR A 18 20.79 21.46 -21.25
N LEU A 19 19.81 22.16 -21.85
CA LEU A 19 18.58 22.55 -21.18
C LEU A 19 17.72 21.34 -20.77
N MET A 20 17.60 20.34 -21.64
CA MET A 20 16.91 19.08 -21.35
C MET A 20 17.59 18.33 -20.20
N ASN A 21 18.93 18.27 -20.19
CA ASN A 21 19.69 17.65 -19.11
C ASN A 21 19.49 18.39 -17.76
N TYR A 22 19.38 19.72 -17.78
CA TYR A 22 19.06 20.48 -16.56
C TYR A 22 17.63 20.22 -16.08
N ALA A 23 16.66 20.15 -16.99
CA ALA A 23 15.28 19.81 -16.66
C ALA A 23 15.17 18.39 -16.07
N ASP A 24 15.83 17.40 -16.69
CA ASP A 24 15.85 16.03 -16.21
C ASP A 24 16.55 15.90 -14.85
N ARG A 25 17.68 16.61 -14.65
CA ARG A 25 18.38 16.66 -13.36
C ARG A 25 17.54 17.32 -12.26
N PHE A 26 16.82 18.39 -12.58
CA PHE A 26 15.93 19.06 -11.62
C PHE A 26 14.74 18.17 -11.26
N TYR A 27 14.11 17.55 -12.25
CA TYR A 27 13.06 16.55 -12.07
C TYR A 27 13.54 15.40 -11.17
N HIS A 28 14.63 14.74 -11.54
CA HIS A 28 15.20 13.63 -10.75
C HIS A 28 15.54 14.04 -9.31
N ARG A 29 16.09 15.24 -9.08
CA ARG A 29 16.40 15.70 -7.72
C ARG A 29 15.18 15.88 -6.83
N GLN A 30 14.04 16.31 -7.40
CA GLN A 30 12.77 16.35 -6.67
C GLN A 30 12.29 14.94 -6.30
N PHE A 31 12.46 13.95 -7.18
CA PHE A 31 12.04 12.57 -6.89
C PHE A 31 12.99 11.80 -5.96
N LEU A 32 14.30 12.12 -5.90
CA LEU A 32 15.25 11.35 -5.07
C LEU A 32 15.02 11.51 -3.56
N THR A 33 14.71 12.73 -3.10
CA THR A 33 14.38 12.99 -1.68
C THR A 33 12.99 12.44 -1.35
N HIS A 34 12.03 12.62 -2.25
CA HIS A 34 10.69 12.04 -2.12
C HIS A 34 10.73 10.51 -2.09
N LYS A 35 11.48 9.84 -2.97
CA LYS A 35 11.59 8.37 -2.98
C LYS A 35 12.15 7.85 -1.66
N LYS A 36 13.23 8.45 -1.12
CA LYS A 36 13.79 8.05 0.19
C LYS A 36 12.83 8.27 1.37
N VAL A 37 12.13 9.41 1.43
CA VAL A 37 11.16 9.69 2.50
C VAL A 37 9.91 8.82 2.36
N ASN A 38 9.43 8.65 1.14
CA ASN A 38 8.26 7.84 0.80
C ASN A 38 8.48 6.36 1.15
N HIS A 39 9.67 5.81 0.86
CA HIS A 39 10.03 4.46 1.29
C HIS A 39 10.11 4.34 2.81
N LYS A 40 10.68 5.32 3.53
CA LYS A 40 10.68 5.29 5.01
C LYS A 40 9.27 5.29 5.62
N ILE A 41 8.34 6.05 5.02
CA ILE A 41 6.93 6.06 5.48
C ILE A 41 6.27 4.72 5.17
N LEU A 42 6.54 4.13 4.00
CA LEU A 42 6.07 2.79 3.64
C LEU A 42 6.59 1.72 4.61
N ASP A 43 7.89 1.73 4.93
CA ASP A 43 8.48 0.79 5.89
C ASP A 43 7.83 0.92 7.28
N ARG A 44 7.60 2.16 7.73
CA ARG A 44 6.91 2.43 9.00
C ARG A 44 5.43 2.00 8.95
N PHE A 45 4.77 2.18 7.82
CA PHE A 45 3.40 1.74 7.60
C PHE A 45 3.29 0.21 7.67
N GLU A 46 4.16 -0.51 6.97
CA GLU A 46 4.20 -1.97 6.99
C GLU A 46 4.51 -2.50 8.38
N LYS A 47 5.48 -1.89 9.07
CA LYS A 47 5.81 -2.25 10.46
C LYS A 47 4.64 -2.01 11.40
N LEU A 48 3.96 -0.87 11.29
CA LEU A 48 2.80 -0.55 12.12
C LEU A 48 1.67 -1.55 11.89
N LEU A 49 1.36 -1.89 10.63
CA LEU A 49 0.38 -2.93 10.34
C LEU A 49 0.80 -4.28 10.91
N MET A 50 2.06 -4.67 10.73
CA MET A 50 2.57 -5.94 11.26
C MET A 50 2.45 -6.00 12.78
N ASP A 51 2.85 -4.93 13.49
CA ASP A 51 2.77 -4.84 14.94
C ASP A 51 1.31 -4.87 15.42
N TYR A 52 0.41 -4.16 14.73
CA TYR A 52 -1.02 -4.14 15.03
C TYR A 52 -1.66 -5.52 14.91
N PHE A 53 -1.43 -6.23 13.80
CA PHE A 53 -1.98 -7.57 13.56
C PHE A 53 -1.27 -8.68 14.35
N LYS A 54 -0.09 -8.42 14.89
CA LYS A 54 0.61 -9.34 15.80
C LYS A 54 0.13 -9.19 17.24
N SER A 55 -0.22 -7.97 17.65
CA SER A 55 -0.81 -7.71 18.95
C SER A 55 -2.27 -8.16 18.99
N ASP A 56 -2.77 -8.58 20.16
CA ASP A 56 -4.21 -8.80 20.40
C ASP A 56 -5.04 -7.50 20.36
N ALA A 57 -4.50 -6.40 19.82
CA ALA A 57 -5.16 -5.11 19.72
C ALA A 57 -6.46 -5.17 18.89
N ILE A 58 -6.56 -6.14 17.97
CA ILE A 58 -7.78 -6.36 17.19
C ILE A 58 -8.96 -6.72 18.12
N ASN A 59 -8.73 -7.52 19.15
CA ASN A 59 -9.75 -7.92 20.10
C ASN A 59 -10.22 -6.77 21.01
N GLN A 60 -9.39 -5.74 21.21
CA GLN A 60 -9.69 -4.61 22.10
C GLN A 60 -10.17 -3.36 21.38
N THR A 61 -9.69 -3.11 20.16
CA THR A 61 -9.89 -1.84 19.44
C THR A 61 -10.47 -2.02 18.03
N GLY A 62 -10.66 -3.26 17.57
CA GLY A 62 -11.23 -3.57 16.26
C GLY A 62 -10.20 -3.49 15.13
N LEU A 63 -10.66 -3.23 13.91
CA LEU A 63 -9.79 -3.10 12.74
C LEU A 63 -9.15 -1.71 12.67
N PRO A 64 -7.88 -1.60 12.23
CA PRO A 64 -7.22 -0.31 12.13
C PRO A 64 -7.90 0.50 11.02
N THR A 65 -8.14 1.77 11.28
CA THR A 65 -8.72 2.69 10.28
C THR A 65 -7.62 3.47 9.56
N PRO A 66 -7.84 3.95 8.33
CA PRO A 66 -6.89 4.84 7.66
C PRO A 66 -6.57 6.09 8.47
N HIS A 67 -7.49 6.55 9.33
CA HIS A 67 -7.28 7.67 10.23
C HIS A 67 -6.27 7.34 11.32
N TYR A 68 -6.47 6.23 12.04
CA TYR A 68 -5.56 5.76 13.08
C TYR A 68 -4.12 5.59 12.57
N ILE A 69 -3.96 5.00 11.38
CA ILE A 69 -2.65 4.77 10.79
C ILE A 69 -1.98 6.11 10.42
N ALA A 70 -2.74 7.04 9.83
CA ALA A 70 -2.21 8.34 9.45
C ALA A 70 -1.76 9.14 10.68
N GLU A 71 -2.56 9.14 11.75
CA GLU A 71 -2.23 9.76 13.03
C GLU A 71 -0.96 9.15 13.64
N SER A 72 -0.86 7.83 13.69
CA SER A 72 0.30 7.11 14.22
C SER A 72 1.60 7.37 13.43
N LEU A 73 1.46 7.69 12.14
CA LEU A 73 2.58 8.05 11.25
C LEU A 73 2.86 9.56 11.22
N ASN A 74 2.07 10.37 11.93
CA ASN A 74 2.11 11.84 11.91
C ASN A 74 1.94 12.43 10.50
N VAL A 75 0.99 11.90 9.73
CA VAL A 75 0.68 12.36 8.38
C VAL A 75 -0.82 12.54 8.19
N SER A 76 -1.24 13.28 7.17
CA SER A 76 -2.66 13.35 6.83
C SER A 76 -3.12 12.08 6.10
N VAL A 77 -4.39 11.70 6.29
CA VAL A 77 -5.00 10.54 5.62
C VAL A 77 -4.93 10.66 4.09
N SER A 78 -5.13 11.88 3.58
CA SER A 78 -5.06 12.18 2.15
C SER A 78 -3.65 12.02 1.60
N TYR A 79 -2.63 12.48 2.33
CA TYR A 79 -1.24 12.30 1.97
C TYR A 79 -0.86 10.81 1.98
N LEU A 80 -1.19 10.08 3.05
CA LEU A 80 -0.91 8.64 3.14
C LEU A 80 -1.58 7.85 2.01
N SER A 81 -2.84 8.13 1.72
CA SER A 81 -3.59 7.45 0.66
C SER A 81 -2.99 7.71 -0.72
N ARG A 82 -2.61 8.97 -1.00
CA ARG A 82 -1.95 9.34 -2.26
C ARG A 82 -0.57 8.70 -2.37
N LEU A 83 0.20 8.73 -1.28
CA LEU A 83 1.53 8.14 -1.19
C LEU A 83 1.49 6.64 -1.50
N LEU A 84 0.65 5.88 -0.78
CA LEU A 84 0.51 4.43 -0.99
C LEU A 84 0.03 4.13 -2.40
N LYS A 85 -0.94 4.89 -2.93
CA LYS A 85 -1.42 4.70 -4.31
C LYS A 85 -0.33 4.96 -5.34
N THR A 86 0.55 5.94 -5.12
CA THR A 86 1.67 6.23 -6.02
C THR A 86 2.78 5.17 -5.93
N LEU A 87 3.04 4.61 -4.74
CA LEU A 87 4.11 3.63 -4.54
C LEU A 87 3.70 2.19 -4.88
N THR A 88 2.48 1.79 -4.49
CA THR A 88 2.02 0.40 -4.55
C THR A 88 0.81 0.21 -5.46
N GLY A 89 0.21 1.29 -5.97
CA GLY A 89 -1.04 1.25 -6.74
C GLY A 89 -2.30 1.07 -5.90
N GLN A 90 -2.19 0.91 -4.57
CA GLN A 90 -3.30 0.56 -3.69
C GLN A 90 -3.60 1.64 -2.65
N SER A 91 -4.87 1.70 -2.19
CA SER A 91 -5.27 2.60 -1.10
C SER A 91 -4.91 2.03 0.27
N THR A 92 -4.85 2.89 1.30
CA THR A 92 -4.61 2.47 2.69
C THR A 92 -5.59 1.39 3.14
N GLN A 93 -6.87 1.52 2.79
CA GLN A 93 -7.90 0.52 3.12
C GLN A 93 -7.63 -0.82 2.45
N GLN A 94 -7.15 -0.82 1.20
CA GLN A 94 -6.82 -2.04 0.49
C GLN A 94 -5.67 -2.79 1.15
N HIS A 95 -4.61 -2.08 1.56
CA HIS A 95 -3.51 -2.66 2.33
C HIS A 95 -3.97 -3.31 3.63
N ILE A 96 -4.86 -2.63 4.38
CA ILE A 96 -5.44 -3.16 5.62
C ILE A 96 -6.21 -4.45 5.33
N HIS A 97 -7.07 -4.43 4.30
CA HIS A 97 -7.83 -5.62 3.90
C HIS A 97 -6.91 -6.75 3.44
N ASP A 98 -5.86 -6.46 2.67
CA ASP A 98 -4.95 -7.49 2.16
C ASP A 98 -4.19 -8.16 3.32
N LYS A 99 -3.72 -7.38 4.29
CA LYS A 99 -3.08 -7.91 5.50
C LYS A 99 -4.03 -8.71 6.38
N LEU A 100 -5.28 -8.26 6.50
CA LEU A 100 -6.34 -8.99 7.18
C LEU A 100 -6.61 -10.34 6.52
N ILE A 101 -6.70 -10.38 5.19
CA ILE A 101 -6.92 -11.63 4.45
C ILE A 101 -5.73 -12.58 4.58
N GLU A 102 -4.50 -12.06 4.59
CA GLU A 102 -3.30 -12.86 4.86
C GLU A 102 -3.38 -13.53 6.24
N LYS A 103 -3.74 -12.77 7.28
CA LYS A 103 -3.93 -13.31 8.64
C LYS A 103 -5.08 -14.31 8.72
N ALA A 104 -6.17 -14.04 8.01
CA ALA A 104 -7.31 -14.94 7.93
C ALA A 104 -6.93 -16.28 7.29
N LYS A 105 -6.15 -16.26 6.21
CA LYS A 105 -5.63 -17.48 5.56
C LYS A 105 -4.74 -18.28 6.49
N GLU A 106 -3.83 -17.61 7.21
CA GLU A 106 -2.98 -18.24 8.23
C GLU A 106 -3.82 -18.93 9.31
N ARG A 107 -4.83 -18.26 9.86
CA ARG A 107 -5.72 -18.86 10.87
C ARG A 107 -6.50 -20.05 10.30
N LEU A 108 -7.09 -19.90 9.10
CA LEU A 108 -7.88 -20.96 8.46
C LEU A 108 -7.06 -22.23 8.17
N SER A 109 -5.75 -22.12 7.95
CA SER A 109 -4.87 -23.27 7.69
C SER A 109 -4.17 -23.82 8.92
N THR A 110 -4.08 -23.06 10.02
CA THR A 110 -3.31 -23.46 11.22
C THR A 110 -4.16 -23.76 12.45
N THR A 111 -5.44 -23.38 12.45
CA THR A 111 -6.32 -23.56 13.61
C THR A 111 -7.57 -24.38 13.27
N GLU A 112 -8.18 -24.97 14.30
CA GLU A 112 -9.45 -25.68 14.14
C GLU A 112 -10.70 -24.79 14.28
N LEU A 113 -10.50 -23.52 14.61
CA LEU A 113 -11.57 -22.53 14.88
C LEU A 113 -12.56 -22.44 13.73
N SER A 114 -13.83 -22.26 14.05
CA SER A 114 -14.88 -22.03 13.07
C SER A 114 -14.65 -20.72 12.31
N VAL A 115 -15.20 -20.63 11.10
CA VAL A 115 -15.15 -19.40 10.27
C VAL A 115 -15.74 -18.21 11.03
N SER A 116 -16.74 -18.43 11.87
CA SER A 116 -17.35 -17.40 12.71
C SER A 116 -16.40 -16.91 13.80
N GLU A 117 -15.74 -17.81 14.52
CA GLU A 117 -14.75 -17.45 15.56
C GLU A 117 -13.58 -16.66 14.97
N ILE A 118 -13.05 -17.11 13.82
CA ILE A 118 -11.99 -16.38 13.11
C ILE A 118 -12.46 -14.99 12.69
N ALA A 119 -13.71 -14.85 12.22
CA ALA A 119 -14.24 -13.54 11.88
C ALA A 119 -14.31 -12.59 13.09
N TYR A 120 -14.73 -13.10 14.25
CA TYR A 120 -14.76 -12.33 15.49
C TYR A 120 -13.35 -11.94 15.97
N GLU A 121 -12.39 -12.86 15.94
CA GLU A 121 -10.99 -12.57 16.27
C GLU A 121 -10.36 -11.52 15.35
N LEU A 122 -10.80 -11.47 14.09
CA LEU A 122 -10.36 -10.47 13.11
C LEU A 122 -11.14 -9.15 13.23
N GLY A 123 -11.95 -8.97 14.27
CA GLY A 123 -12.64 -7.71 14.55
C GLY A 123 -13.89 -7.46 13.71
N PHE A 124 -14.47 -8.49 13.09
CA PHE A 124 -15.78 -8.36 12.42
C PHE A 124 -16.91 -8.56 13.42
N GLU A 125 -17.84 -7.62 13.48
CA GLU A 125 -19.10 -7.76 14.24
C GLU A 125 -20.03 -8.82 13.62
N HIS A 126 -19.92 -9.02 12.30
CA HIS A 126 -20.76 -9.94 11.54
C HIS A 126 -19.91 -10.87 10.66
N PRO A 127 -19.89 -12.19 10.93
CA PRO A 127 -19.15 -13.16 10.13
C PRO A 127 -19.51 -13.18 8.63
N GLN A 128 -20.74 -12.81 8.28
CA GLN A 128 -21.17 -12.72 6.87
C GLN A 128 -20.39 -11.66 6.09
N SER A 129 -20.02 -10.55 6.74
CA SER A 129 -19.21 -9.49 6.14
C SER A 129 -17.79 -9.97 5.85
N PHE A 130 -17.21 -10.73 6.78
CA PHE A 130 -15.91 -11.38 6.59
C PHE A 130 -15.95 -12.34 5.40
N GLY A 131 -16.95 -13.23 5.32
CA GLY A 131 -17.08 -14.18 4.22
C GLY A 131 -17.18 -13.51 2.85
N LYS A 132 -17.94 -12.41 2.75
CA LYS A 132 -18.04 -11.62 1.51
C LYS A 132 -16.71 -10.98 1.13
N LEU A 133 -16.02 -10.36 2.09
CA LEU A 133 -14.71 -9.74 1.85
C LEU A 133 -13.67 -10.79 1.42
N PHE A 134 -13.63 -11.92 2.13
CA PHE A 134 -12.70 -13.01 1.84
C PHE A 134 -12.93 -13.58 0.44
N LYS A 135 -14.18 -13.84 0.06
CA LYS A 135 -14.52 -14.31 -1.29
C LYS A 135 -14.17 -13.27 -2.35
N ALA A 136 -14.44 -11.98 -2.11
CA ALA A 136 -14.10 -10.92 -3.05
C ALA A 136 -12.58 -10.78 -3.28
N LYS A 137 -11.77 -11.11 -2.26
CA LYS A 137 -10.30 -10.98 -2.33
C LYS A 137 -9.57 -12.25 -2.76
N THR A 138 -10.16 -13.42 -2.55
CA THR A 138 -9.49 -14.71 -2.80
C THR A 138 -10.18 -15.55 -3.88
N ASN A 139 -11.36 -15.13 -4.36
CA ASN A 139 -12.25 -15.88 -5.24
C ASN A 139 -12.78 -17.20 -4.65
N GLN A 140 -12.51 -17.49 -3.38
CA GLN A 140 -12.94 -18.69 -2.67
C GLN A 140 -13.60 -18.28 -1.35
N SER A 141 -14.60 -19.04 -0.89
CA SER A 141 -15.12 -18.83 0.46
C SER A 141 -14.11 -19.30 1.53
N PRO A 142 -14.18 -18.77 2.77
CA PRO A 142 -13.31 -19.24 3.86
C PRO A 142 -13.38 -20.77 4.07
N LEU A 143 -14.55 -21.37 3.88
CA LEU A 143 -14.76 -22.80 4.03
C LEU A 143 -14.08 -23.59 2.91
N GLU A 144 -14.29 -23.19 1.64
CA GLU A 144 -13.62 -23.79 0.48
C GLU A 144 -12.10 -23.67 0.60
N PHE A 145 -11.60 -22.51 1.07
CA PHE A 145 -10.18 -22.32 1.31
C PHE A 145 -9.66 -23.32 2.34
N ARG A 146 -10.31 -23.46 3.51
CA ARG A 146 -9.91 -24.42 4.55
C ARG A 146 -9.91 -25.87 4.05
N GLN A 147 -10.92 -26.24 3.26
CA GLN A 147 -11.00 -27.58 2.66
C GLN A 147 -9.88 -27.88 1.67
N SER A 148 -9.24 -26.87 1.08
CA SER A 148 -8.11 -27.09 0.17
C SER A 148 -6.78 -27.40 0.87
N PHE A 149 -6.71 -27.24 2.19
CA PHE A 149 -5.52 -27.58 3.01
C PHE A 149 -5.69 -28.86 3.84
N ASN A 150 -6.91 -29.42 3.90
CA ASN A 150 -7.21 -30.71 4.53
C ASN A 150 -7.16 -31.83 3.50
#